data_AF-W1PKM0-F1
#
_entry.id   AF-W1PKM0-F1
#
_cell.length_a   1.000
_cell.length_b   1.000
_cell.length_c   1.000
_cell.angle_alpha   90.00
_cell.angle_beta   90.00
_cell.angle_gamma   90.00
#
_symmetry.space_group_name_H-M   'P 1'
#
loop_
_entity.id
_entity.type
_entity.pdbx_description
1 polymer ?
#
loop_
_entity_poly.entity_id
_entity_poly.type
_entity_poly.pdbx_seq_one_letter_code
_entity_poly.pdbx_strand_id
1 'polypeptide(L)'
;MPQSLLMSGAAIDFKRDNALLQFQSTHSLLRPAPFSHSVRPPLPPRRCLVLGTPFPLALFKSKTKAAPVKKVAESKPKVEDGIFGTSGGIGFTKQNELFVGRVAMIGFAASILGEAITGKGILAQLNLETGIPIYEAEPLLLFFILFTLLGAIGALGDRGRFVDDSPTGLDKAVIPPGKGIRSALGLPEGGPLFGFTKANELFVGRLAQLGIAFSIIGEIVTGKGALAQLNIETGVPLSDIEPLVLFNVLFFFVAALNPGSGKFVTDEDKD
;
A
#
# COMPACT_ATOMS: atom_id res chain seq x y z
N MET A 1 17.73 -58.16 57.72
CA MET A 1 18.95 -58.02 56.89
C MET A 1 18.69 -56.90 55.89
N PRO A 2 19.06 -55.64 56.22
CA PRO A 2 18.95 -54.51 55.30
C PRO A 2 20.25 -54.37 54.49
N GLN A 3 20.14 -53.95 53.23
CA GLN A 3 21.23 -53.26 52.54
C GLN A 3 20.72 -51.94 51.97
N SER A 4 21.41 -50.90 52.43
CA SER A 4 21.36 -49.50 52.10
C SER A 4 21.92 -49.20 50.72
N LEU A 5 21.33 -48.24 50.01
CA LEU A 5 22.12 -47.31 49.20
C LEU A 5 21.51 -45.90 49.23
N LEU A 6 22.42 -44.94 49.41
CA LEU A 6 22.23 -43.52 49.73
C LEU A 6 21.86 -42.66 48.50
N MET A 7 21.05 -41.62 48.78
CA MET A 7 21.08 -40.22 48.28
C MET A 7 20.87 -39.98 46.76
N SER A 8 20.17 -38.94 46.30
CA SER A 8 19.92 -37.61 46.87
C SER A 8 18.64 -37.03 46.26
N GLY A 9 17.75 -36.48 47.09
CA GLY A 9 16.52 -35.80 46.65
C GLY A 9 16.80 -34.32 46.36
N ALA A 10 16.59 -33.88 45.13
CA ALA A 10 16.56 -32.47 44.78
C ALA A 10 15.17 -31.90 45.07
N ALA A 11 15.08 -31.07 46.11
CA ALA A 11 13.94 -30.21 46.36
C ALA A 11 13.98 -29.05 45.35
N ILE A 12 12.91 -28.89 44.54
CA ILE A 12 12.71 -27.71 43.70
C ILE A 12 11.74 -26.80 44.47
N ASP A 13 12.31 -25.71 44.96
CA ASP A 13 11.65 -24.70 45.79
C ASP A 13 10.74 -23.81 44.93
N PHE A 14 9.55 -23.53 45.45
CA PHE A 14 8.49 -22.77 44.81
C PHE A 14 8.65 -21.30 45.21
N LYS A 15 9.33 -20.50 44.39
CA LYS A 15 9.39 -19.04 44.59
C LYS A 15 9.30 -18.30 43.27
N ARG A 16 8.07 -17.95 42.90
CA ARG A 16 7.75 -17.18 41.70
C ARG A 16 6.89 -15.98 42.10
N ASP A 17 7.53 -14.99 42.69
CA ASP A 17 7.02 -13.62 42.82
C ASP A 17 8.18 -12.66 42.58
N ASN A 18 7.91 -11.58 41.84
CA ASN A 18 8.81 -10.44 41.50
C ASN A 18 9.63 -10.52 40.20
N ALA A 19 8.98 -10.82 39.07
CA ALA A 19 9.54 -10.54 37.74
C ALA A 19 8.64 -9.64 36.87
N LEU A 20 7.83 -8.77 37.49
CA LEU A 20 6.89 -7.87 36.78
C LEU A 20 7.02 -6.38 37.16
N LEU A 21 8.15 -5.97 37.77
CA LEU A 21 8.38 -4.58 38.19
C LEU A 21 9.72 -3.99 37.69
N GLN A 22 10.27 -4.47 36.57
CA GLN A 22 11.52 -3.91 36.01
C GLN A 22 11.47 -3.45 34.55
N PHE A 23 10.31 -3.41 33.89
CA PHE A 23 10.23 -2.99 32.48
C PHE A 23 9.41 -1.71 32.23
N GLN A 24 9.19 -0.90 33.26
CA GLN A 24 8.35 0.31 33.17
C GLN A 24 9.04 1.62 33.62
N SER A 25 10.37 1.70 33.54
CA SER A 25 11.12 2.87 34.04
C SER A 25 12.18 3.41 33.07
N THR A 26 11.86 3.51 31.78
CA THR A 26 12.63 4.36 30.85
C THR A 26 11.68 5.25 30.05
N HIS A 27 12.04 6.53 29.93
CA HIS A 27 11.32 7.64 29.29
C HIS A 27 10.42 8.50 30.18
N SER A 28 11.01 9.18 31.16
CA SER A 28 10.61 10.56 31.46
C SER A 28 11.76 11.33 32.13
N LEU A 29 11.93 12.60 31.72
CA LEU A 29 12.81 13.66 32.25
C LEU A 29 14.15 13.87 31.52
N LEU A 30 14.10 14.65 30.44
CA LEU A 30 15.21 15.52 30.03
C LEU A 30 14.76 16.98 30.20
N ARG A 31 15.13 17.56 31.34
CA ARG A 31 15.10 19.00 31.63
C ARG A 31 16.54 19.49 31.55
N PRO A 32 16.88 20.50 30.73
CA PRO A 32 18.21 21.11 30.80
C PRO A 32 18.23 22.21 31.88
N ALA A 33 19.27 22.19 32.70
CA ALA A 33 19.67 23.26 33.61
C ALA A 33 20.85 24.06 33.00
N PRO A 34 21.13 25.29 33.47
CA PRO A 34 21.76 26.35 32.68
C PRO A 34 23.28 26.38 32.81
N PHE A 35 23.97 26.75 31.73
CA PHE A 35 25.40 27.10 31.78
C PHE A 35 25.58 28.61 31.88
N SER A 36 26.26 29.01 32.95
CA SER A 36 26.61 30.38 33.29
C SER A 36 27.97 30.81 32.71
N HIS A 37 28.04 32.10 32.37
CA HIS A 37 29.17 33.03 32.44
C HIS A 37 30.55 32.63 31.87
N SER A 38 30.95 33.34 30.82
CA SER A 38 32.36 33.75 30.65
C SER A 38 32.44 35.25 30.33
N VAL A 39 33.22 35.92 31.17
CA VAL A 39 33.49 37.37 31.26
C VAL A 39 34.71 37.73 30.41
N ARG A 40 34.68 38.88 29.72
CA ARG A 40 35.89 39.62 29.27
C ARG A 40 35.65 41.15 29.29
N PRO A 41 36.71 41.98 29.40
CA PRO A 41 36.82 43.14 30.31
C PRO A 41 36.51 44.52 29.68
N PRO A 42 36.52 45.64 30.44
CA PRO A 42 36.16 46.98 29.96
C PRO A 42 37.33 47.96 29.68
N LEU A 43 37.03 48.97 28.82
CA LEU A 43 37.59 50.35 28.69
C LEU A 43 38.98 50.55 28.01
N PRO A 44 39.34 51.74 27.43
CA PRO A 44 38.87 53.12 27.71
C PRO A 44 38.60 54.04 26.47
N PRO A 45 38.29 55.35 26.65
CA PRO A 45 37.71 56.23 25.62
C PRO A 45 38.70 57.23 24.99
N ARG A 46 38.41 57.76 23.79
CA ARG A 46 38.43 59.22 23.47
C ARG A 46 38.31 59.58 21.97
N ARG A 47 37.53 60.65 21.79
CA ARG A 47 37.69 61.84 20.91
C ARG A 47 37.35 61.76 19.42
N CYS A 48 36.19 62.37 19.16
CA CYS A 48 35.77 63.19 18.03
C CYS A 48 36.89 63.81 17.18
N LEU A 49 36.75 63.67 15.85
CA LEU A 49 37.16 64.65 14.86
C LEU A 49 36.08 64.70 13.76
N VAL A 50 35.52 65.89 13.57
CA VAL A 50 34.58 66.28 12.52
C VAL A 50 35.35 66.44 11.21
N LEU A 51 34.90 65.87 10.09
CA LEU A 51 34.88 66.55 8.78
C LEU A 51 34.15 65.75 7.68
N GLY A 52 33.19 66.41 7.02
CA GLY A 52 32.95 66.27 5.57
C GLY A 52 32.17 65.07 5.04
N THR A 53 30.86 65.24 4.86
CA THR A 53 30.04 64.54 3.85
C THR A 53 30.55 64.86 2.43
N PRO A 54 30.41 63.94 1.45
CA PRO A 54 29.12 63.69 0.82
C PRO A 54 28.76 62.21 0.74
N PHE A 55 27.51 61.90 1.08
CA PHE A 55 26.90 60.60 0.85
C PHE A 55 26.80 60.33 -0.67
N PRO A 56 27.14 59.13 -1.17
CA PRO A 56 26.79 58.76 -2.52
C PRO A 56 25.29 58.51 -2.56
N LEU A 57 24.55 59.38 -3.25
CA LEU A 57 23.14 59.18 -3.55
C LEU A 57 23.03 58.03 -4.56
N ALA A 58 22.86 56.80 -4.07
CA ALA A 58 22.56 55.66 -4.90
C ALA A 58 21.13 55.80 -5.45
N LEU A 59 21.02 56.12 -6.75
CA LEU A 59 19.77 56.10 -7.49
C LEU A 59 19.31 54.64 -7.63
N PHE A 60 18.61 54.12 -6.62
CA PHE A 60 17.90 52.85 -6.72
C PHE A 60 16.81 53.01 -7.79
N LYS A 61 17.06 52.48 -9.00
CA LYS A 61 15.98 52.14 -9.91
C LYS A 61 15.11 51.13 -9.19
N SER A 62 13.96 51.56 -8.69
CA SER A 62 12.90 50.65 -8.27
C SER A 62 12.63 49.74 -9.46
N LYS A 63 13.02 48.46 -9.38
CA LYS A 63 12.37 47.46 -10.19
C LYS A 63 10.90 47.63 -9.87
N THR A 64 10.10 47.99 -10.87
CA THR A 64 8.66 47.85 -10.83
C THR A 64 8.41 46.41 -10.38
N LYS A 65 8.13 46.25 -9.09
CA LYS A 65 7.52 45.03 -8.57
C LYS A 65 6.25 44.93 -9.39
N ALA A 66 6.21 43.97 -10.32
CA ALA A 66 4.98 43.65 -11.01
C ALA A 66 3.93 43.62 -9.91
N ALA A 67 2.93 44.52 -10.03
CA ALA A 67 1.78 44.48 -9.16
C ALA A 67 1.37 43.00 -9.10
N PRO A 68 1.10 42.41 -7.93
CA PRO A 68 0.55 41.08 -7.90
C PRO A 68 -0.72 41.20 -8.75
N VAL A 69 -0.67 40.65 -9.97
CA VAL A 69 -1.86 40.38 -10.73
C VAL A 69 -2.66 39.60 -9.71
N LYS A 70 -3.76 40.19 -9.22
CA LYS A 70 -4.82 39.41 -8.61
C LYS A 70 -5.25 38.48 -9.74
N LYS A 71 -4.51 37.39 -9.94
CA LYS A 71 -5.09 36.14 -10.39
C LYS A 71 -6.20 35.98 -9.37
N VAL A 72 -7.42 36.24 -9.81
CA VAL A 72 -8.61 35.77 -9.12
C VAL A 72 -8.25 34.32 -8.81
N ALA A 73 -8.03 34.03 -7.54
CA ALA A 73 -7.73 32.67 -7.13
C ALA A 73 -9.00 31.91 -7.51
N GLU A 74 -8.98 31.26 -8.68
CA GLU A 74 -10.02 30.34 -9.04
C GLU A 74 -10.12 29.37 -7.87
N SER A 75 -11.31 29.30 -7.28
CA SER A 75 -11.55 28.44 -6.13
C SER A 75 -11.23 27.02 -6.59
N LYS A 76 -10.09 26.49 -6.14
CA LYS A 76 -9.67 25.11 -6.47
C LYS A 76 -10.88 24.20 -6.25
N PRO A 77 -11.35 23.47 -7.27
CA PRO A 77 -12.51 22.59 -7.10
C PRO A 77 -12.18 21.57 -6.02
N LYS A 78 -12.98 21.54 -4.96
CA LYS A 78 -12.86 20.52 -3.92
C LYS A 78 -13.40 19.23 -4.50
N VAL A 79 -12.52 18.31 -4.86
CA VAL A 79 -12.90 16.97 -5.31
C VAL A 79 -13.22 16.11 -4.09
N GLU A 80 -14.33 15.38 -4.13
CA GLU A 80 -14.82 14.49 -3.07
C GLU A 80 -14.33 13.05 -3.30
N ASP A 81 -13.00 12.88 -3.36
CA ASP A 81 -12.34 11.62 -3.71
C ASP A 81 -11.45 11.04 -2.60
N GLY A 82 -11.44 11.65 -1.42
CA GLY A 82 -10.72 11.15 -0.25
C GLY A 82 -11.40 9.97 0.42
N ILE A 83 -10.87 9.59 1.59
CA ILE A 83 -11.42 8.51 2.41
C ILE A 83 -12.92 8.73 2.66
N PHE A 84 -13.74 7.72 2.38
CA PHE A 84 -15.21 7.77 2.41
C PHE A 84 -15.84 8.99 1.68
N GLY A 85 -15.19 9.49 0.61
CA GLY A 85 -15.67 10.63 -0.19
C GLY A 85 -15.34 12.00 0.40
N THR A 86 -14.47 12.08 1.42
CA THR A 86 -14.11 13.37 2.01
C THR A 86 -13.25 14.23 1.07
N SER A 87 -13.48 15.54 1.03
CA SER A 87 -12.68 16.47 0.20
C SER A 87 -11.39 16.96 0.88
N GLY A 88 -10.92 16.27 1.92
CA GLY A 88 -9.85 16.72 2.81
C GLY A 88 -8.44 16.41 2.32
N GLY A 89 -8.28 15.80 1.15
CA GLY A 89 -6.99 15.31 0.66
C GLY A 89 -6.41 14.15 1.50
N ILE A 90 -7.24 13.49 2.31
CA ILE A 90 -6.88 12.35 3.14
C ILE A 90 -7.34 11.07 2.44
N GLY A 91 -6.54 10.00 2.51
CA GLY A 91 -6.85 8.70 1.93
C GLY A 91 -5.90 8.32 0.80
N PHE A 92 -6.15 7.16 0.21
CA PHE A 92 -5.38 6.62 -0.89
C PHE A 92 -5.48 7.50 -2.14
N THR A 93 -4.39 7.48 -2.91
CA THR A 93 -4.40 7.92 -4.30
C THR A 93 -4.66 6.71 -5.19
N LYS A 94 -5.04 6.91 -6.45
CA LYS A 94 -5.15 5.81 -7.42
C LYS A 94 -3.87 5.00 -7.58
N GLN A 95 -2.69 5.58 -7.33
CA GLN A 95 -1.43 4.84 -7.32
C GLN A 95 -1.34 3.86 -6.15
N ASN A 96 -1.79 4.28 -4.96
CA ASN A 96 -1.81 3.43 -3.78
C ASN A 96 -2.81 2.28 -3.97
N GLU A 97 -4.01 2.58 -4.49
CA GLU A 97 -4.99 1.54 -4.81
C GLU A 97 -4.44 0.55 -5.84
N LEU A 98 -3.76 1.04 -6.89
CA LEU A 98 -3.18 0.19 -7.92
C LEU A 98 -2.09 -0.72 -7.35
N PHE A 99 -1.27 -0.23 -6.41
CA PHE A 99 -0.31 -1.07 -5.70
C PHE A 99 -0.99 -2.15 -4.86
N VAL A 100 -1.99 -1.78 -4.03
CA VAL A 100 -2.74 -2.74 -3.22
C VAL A 100 -3.45 -3.76 -4.11
N GLY A 101 -3.99 -3.33 -5.25
CA GLY A 101 -4.58 -4.20 -6.26
C GLY A 101 -3.58 -5.23 -6.80
N ARG A 102 -2.33 -4.84 -7.09
CA ARG A 102 -1.26 -5.78 -7.51
C ARG A 102 -0.91 -6.80 -6.43
N VAL A 103 -0.85 -6.36 -5.17
CA VAL A 103 -0.64 -7.26 -4.04
C VAL A 103 -1.80 -8.26 -3.93
N ALA A 104 -3.04 -7.81 -4.11
CA ALA A 104 -4.21 -8.69 -4.12
C ALA A 104 -4.20 -9.66 -5.31
N MET A 105 -3.81 -9.23 -6.51
CA MET A 105 -3.65 -10.12 -7.66
C MET A 105 -2.65 -11.25 -7.38
N ILE A 106 -1.49 -10.92 -6.81
CA ILE A 106 -0.47 -11.92 -6.45
C ILE A 106 -0.98 -12.83 -5.34
N GLY A 107 -1.57 -12.27 -4.27
CA GLY A 107 -2.11 -13.03 -3.16
C GLY A 107 -3.20 -14.00 -3.60
N PHE A 108 -4.10 -13.56 -4.48
CA PHE A 108 -5.16 -14.41 -5.02
C PHE A 108 -4.60 -15.52 -5.90
N ALA A 109 -3.72 -15.18 -6.85
CA ALA A 109 -3.07 -16.16 -7.71
C ALA A 109 -2.28 -17.21 -6.90
N ALA A 110 -1.56 -16.78 -5.86
CA ALA A 110 -0.82 -17.66 -4.97
C ALA A 110 -1.74 -18.55 -4.13
N SER A 111 -2.88 -18.03 -3.66
CA SER A 111 -3.87 -18.82 -2.90
C SER A 111 -4.42 -19.99 -3.72
N ILE A 112 -4.80 -19.70 -4.97
CA ILE A 112 -5.35 -20.68 -5.91
C ILE A 112 -4.28 -21.70 -6.30
N LEU A 113 -3.09 -21.23 -6.68
CA LEU A 113 -2.00 -22.12 -7.10
C LEU A 113 -1.53 -23.00 -5.94
N GLY A 114 -1.43 -22.44 -4.74
CA GLY A 114 -1.08 -23.19 -3.53
C GLY A 114 -2.09 -24.28 -3.25
N GLU A 115 -3.40 -23.99 -3.36
CA GLU A 115 -4.44 -25.00 -3.19
C GLU A 115 -4.40 -26.07 -4.28
N ALA A 116 -4.18 -25.69 -5.54
CA ALA A 116 -4.06 -26.63 -6.65
C ALA A 116 -2.89 -27.62 -6.44
N ILE A 117 -1.78 -27.18 -5.86
CA ILE A 117 -0.60 -28.02 -5.61
C ILE A 117 -0.74 -28.85 -4.32
N THR A 118 -1.26 -28.25 -3.25
CA THR A 118 -1.26 -28.86 -1.91
C THR A 118 -2.57 -29.54 -1.53
N GLY A 119 -3.66 -29.24 -2.23
CA GLY A 119 -5.02 -29.64 -1.88
C GLY A 119 -5.60 -28.92 -0.65
N LYS A 120 -4.92 -27.89 -0.13
CA LYS A 120 -5.32 -27.14 1.07
C LYS A 120 -5.59 -25.69 0.73
N GLY A 121 -6.67 -25.12 1.26
CA GLY A 121 -6.94 -23.68 1.17
C GLY A 121 -5.82 -22.83 1.81
N ILE A 122 -5.83 -21.54 1.52
CA ILE A 122 -4.73 -20.64 1.92
C ILE A 122 -4.69 -20.42 3.43
N LEU A 123 -5.85 -20.37 4.09
CA LEU A 123 -5.92 -20.21 5.54
C LEU A 123 -5.41 -21.48 6.23
N ALA A 124 -5.78 -22.65 5.70
CA ALA A 124 -5.26 -23.91 6.19
C ALA A 124 -3.73 -24.03 6.00
N GLN A 125 -3.17 -23.51 4.91
CA GLN A 125 -1.71 -23.44 4.70
C GLN A 125 -1.01 -22.48 5.66
N LEU A 126 -1.69 -21.42 6.09
CA LEU A 126 -1.20 -20.48 7.10
C LEU A 126 -1.43 -20.96 8.54
N ASN A 127 -1.96 -22.17 8.74
CA ASN A 127 -2.34 -22.73 10.03
C ASN A 127 -3.39 -21.90 10.80
N LEU A 128 -4.30 -21.27 10.06
CA LEU A 128 -5.45 -20.56 10.63
C LEU A 128 -6.66 -21.48 10.75
N GLU A 129 -7.51 -21.20 11.72
CA GLU A 129 -8.75 -21.95 11.95
C GLU A 129 -9.75 -21.71 10.82
N THR A 130 -10.37 -22.79 10.33
CA THR A 130 -11.33 -22.77 9.21
C THR A 130 -12.52 -23.68 9.54
N GLY A 131 -13.65 -23.47 8.87
CA GLY A 131 -14.90 -24.17 9.21
C GLY A 131 -15.53 -23.66 10.51
N ILE A 132 -15.25 -22.41 10.88
CA ILE A 132 -15.73 -21.75 12.10
C ILE A 132 -16.61 -20.55 11.70
N PRO A 133 -17.56 -20.14 12.55
CA PRO A 133 -18.33 -18.93 12.27
C PRO A 133 -17.43 -17.69 12.28
N ILE A 134 -17.77 -16.69 11.47
CA ILE A 134 -16.92 -15.51 11.20
C ILE A 134 -16.54 -14.75 12.48
N TYR A 135 -17.39 -14.73 13.51
CA TYR A 135 -17.11 -14.03 14.76
C TYR A 135 -16.06 -14.72 15.63
N GLU A 136 -15.69 -15.98 15.33
CA GLU A 136 -14.61 -16.72 16.00
C GLU A 136 -13.28 -16.61 15.24
N ALA A 137 -13.32 -16.14 13.98
CA ALA A 137 -12.12 -16.01 13.17
C ALA A 137 -11.16 -14.94 13.72
N GLU A 138 -9.88 -15.08 13.37
CA GLU A 138 -8.82 -14.20 13.87
C GLU A 138 -9.12 -12.71 13.53
N PRO A 139 -9.10 -11.79 14.50
CA PRO A 139 -9.42 -10.39 14.26
C PRO A 139 -8.56 -9.71 13.19
N LEU A 140 -7.28 -10.11 13.07
CA LEU A 140 -6.37 -9.56 12.06
C LEU A 140 -6.79 -10.01 10.65
N LEU A 141 -7.26 -11.24 10.50
CA LEU A 141 -7.81 -11.75 9.24
C LEU A 141 -9.10 -11.01 8.88
N LEU A 142 -10.00 -10.78 9.84
CA LEU A 142 -11.22 -10.01 9.63
C LEU A 142 -10.92 -8.57 9.22
N PHE A 143 -9.91 -7.94 9.85
CA PHE A 143 -9.44 -6.62 9.46
C PHE A 143 -8.87 -6.61 8.04
N PHE A 144 -8.09 -7.63 7.66
CA PHE A 144 -7.56 -7.77 6.30
C PHE A 144 -8.69 -7.88 5.27
N ILE A 145 -9.73 -8.68 5.54
CA ILE A 145 -10.91 -8.80 4.68
C ILE A 145 -11.62 -7.45 4.55
N LEU A 146 -11.89 -6.77 5.67
CA LEU A 146 -12.55 -5.47 5.69
C LEU A 146 -11.73 -4.43 4.90
N PHE A 147 -10.44 -4.34 5.14
CA PHE A 147 -9.51 -3.46 4.42
C PHE A 147 -9.55 -3.73 2.91
N THR A 148 -9.54 -5.01 2.53
CA THR A 148 -9.55 -5.43 1.12
C THR A 148 -10.87 -5.05 0.43
N LEU A 149 -12.01 -5.26 1.10
CA LEU A 149 -13.32 -4.88 0.57
C LEU A 149 -13.48 -3.35 0.45
N LEU A 150 -13.06 -2.59 1.48
CA LEU A 150 -13.09 -1.13 1.44
C LEU A 150 -12.16 -0.58 0.36
N GLY A 151 -10.99 -1.20 0.16
CA GLY A 151 -10.07 -0.86 -0.92
C GLY A 151 -10.67 -1.15 -2.30
N ALA A 152 -11.36 -2.29 -2.47
CA ALA A 152 -11.97 -2.68 -3.73
C ALA A 152 -13.04 -1.70 -4.23
N ILE A 153 -13.79 -1.09 -3.30
CA ILE A 153 -14.81 -0.08 -3.62
C ILE A 153 -14.27 1.36 -3.64
N GLY A 154 -12.97 1.55 -3.36
CA GLY A 154 -12.33 2.87 -3.27
C GLY A 154 -12.71 3.70 -2.04
N ALA A 155 -13.32 3.09 -1.02
CA ALA A 155 -13.70 3.79 0.21
C ALA A 155 -12.49 4.27 1.03
N LEU A 156 -11.31 3.69 0.80
CA LEU A 156 -10.06 4.12 1.42
C LEU A 156 -9.45 5.39 0.77
N GLY A 157 -10.08 5.88 -0.31
CA GLY A 157 -9.68 7.07 -1.06
C GLY A 157 -9.29 6.73 -2.49
N ASP A 158 -9.85 7.47 -3.45
CA ASP A 158 -9.69 7.23 -4.89
C ASP A 158 -9.07 8.46 -5.58
N ARG A 159 -8.14 9.12 -4.89
CA ARG A 159 -7.67 10.47 -5.26
C ARG A 159 -6.85 10.51 -6.54
N GLY A 160 -6.99 11.60 -7.29
CA GLY A 160 -6.31 11.84 -8.55
C GLY A 160 -6.89 11.03 -9.71
N ARG A 161 -6.23 11.06 -10.87
CA ARG A 161 -6.70 10.37 -12.08
C ARG A 161 -5.57 9.74 -12.88
N PHE A 162 -5.89 8.66 -13.57
CA PHE A 162 -5.04 8.15 -14.64
C PHE A 162 -5.46 8.79 -15.95
N VAL A 163 -4.47 9.28 -16.70
CA VAL A 163 -4.64 9.85 -18.03
C VAL A 163 -3.77 9.06 -18.99
N ASP A 164 -4.35 8.63 -20.10
CA ASP A 164 -3.64 7.83 -21.08
C ASP A 164 -2.60 8.67 -21.85
N ASP A 165 -1.42 8.09 -22.07
CA ASP A 165 -0.37 8.73 -22.85
C ASP A 165 -0.68 8.53 -24.34
N SER A 166 -1.41 9.49 -24.93
CA SER A 166 -1.91 9.49 -26.32
C SER A 166 -3.04 8.48 -26.58
N PRO A 167 -3.97 8.75 -27.51
CA PRO A 167 -5.02 7.79 -27.82
C PRO A 167 -4.34 6.55 -28.38
N THR A 168 -4.46 5.42 -27.70
CA THR A 168 -4.40 4.10 -28.30
C THR A 168 -5.60 3.98 -29.25
N GLY A 169 -5.56 4.77 -30.32
CA GLY A 169 -6.56 4.77 -31.36
C GLY A 169 -6.63 3.38 -31.98
N LEU A 170 -7.86 2.98 -32.29
CA LEU A 170 -8.19 1.82 -33.12
C LEU A 170 -7.36 1.74 -34.41
N ASP A 171 -6.69 2.82 -34.83
CA ASP A 171 -5.78 2.91 -35.97
C ASP A 171 -4.55 1.98 -35.88
N LYS A 172 -4.27 1.37 -34.71
CA LYS A 172 -3.26 0.31 -34.53
C LYS A 172 -3.83 -1.07 -34.13
N ALA A 173 -5.15 -1.25 -34.17
CA ALA A 173 -5.82 -2.49 -33.77
C ALA A 173 -5.60 -3.66 -34.77
N VAL A 174 -5.03 -3.39 -35.94
CA VAL A 174 -4.52 -4.42 -36.85
C VAL A 174 -3.08 -4.74 -36.44
N ILE A 175 -2.92 -5.73 -35.56
CA ILE A 175 -1.60 -6.29 -35.24
C ILE A 175 -1.14 -7.05 -36.50
N PRO A 176 -0.12 -6.57 -37.24
CA PRO A 176 0.39 -7.32 -38.38
C PRO A 176 0.90 -8.68 -37.86
N PRO A 177 0.67 -9.79 -38.59
CA PRO A 177 1.22 -11.09 -38.20
C PRO A 177 2.75 -11.01 -38.19
N GLY A 178 3.31 -10.82 -37.01
CA GLY A 178 4.75 -10.66 -36.77
C GLY A 178 5.44 -11.98 -36.42
N LYS A 179 6.78 -11.98 -36.48
CA LYS A 179 7.62 -13.17 -36.25
C LYS A 179 7.92 -13.48 -34.77
N GLY A 180 7.38 -12.70 -33.84
CA GLY A 180 7.64 -12.84 -32.39
C GLY A 180 6.56 -13.60 -31.62
N ILE A 181 6.91 -14.18 -30.47
CA ILE A 181 5.97 -14.86 -29.56
C ILE A 181 4.80 -13.93 -29.17
N ARG A 182 5.06 -12.63 -28.99
CA ARG A 182 4.02 -11.64 -28.70
C ARG A 182 3.04 -11.49 -29.87
N SER A 183 3.53 -11.34 -31.08
CA SER A 183 2.70 -11.21 -32.29
C SER A 183 1.93 -12.51 -32.60
N ALA A 184 2.51 -13.68 -32.30
CA ALA A 184 1.85 -14.98 -32.41
C ALA A 184 0.71 -15.16 -31.38
N LEU A 185 0.81 -14.51 -30.22
CA LEU A 185 -0.24 -14.45 -29.21
C LEU A 185 -1.22 -13.28 -29.41
N GLY A 186 -1.11 -12.54 -30.53
CA GLY A 186 -1.95 -11.37 -30.81
C GLY A 186 -1.70 -10.20 -29.86
N LEU A 187 -0.49 -10.06 -29.33
CA LEU A 187 -0.06 -8.96 -28.46
C LEU A 187 0.77 -7.94 -29.25
N PRO A 188 0.70 -6.63 -28.93
CA PRO A 188 1.45 -5.61 -29.63
C PRO A 188 2.97 -5.79 -29.46
N GLU A 189 3.75 -5.55 -30.52
CA GLU A 189 5.22 -5.68 -30.50
C GLU A 189 5.90 -4.65 -29.59
N GLY A 190 5.23 -3.53 -29.29
CA GLY A 190 5.68 -2.52 -28.33
C GLY A 190 4.53 -2.02 -27.44
N GLY A 191 4.85 -1.68 -26.19
CA GLY A 191 3.89 -1.25 -25.17
C GLY A 191 3.63 -2.29 -24.07
N PRO A 192 2.65 -2.05 -23.18
CA PRO A 192 2.29 -2.98 -22.11
C PRO A 192 1.88 -4.35 -22.68
N LEU A 193 2.24 -5.43 -21.98
CA LEU A 193 2.05 -6.80 -22.47
C LEU A 193 0.60 -7.15 -22.83
N PHE A 194 -0.38 -6.59 -22.12
CA PHE A 194 -1.81 -6.76 -22.41
C PHE A 194 -2.47 -5.51 -23.02
N GLY A 195 -1.70 -4.49 -23.39
CA GLY A 195 -2.24 -3.18 -23.79
C GLY A 195 -3.03 -2.47 -22.68
N PHE A 196 -2.89 -2.91 -21.42
CA PHE A 196 -3.61 -2.31 -20.29
C PHE A 196 -3.18 -0.86 -20.06
N THR A 197 -4.17 0.00 -19.82
CA THR A 197 -3.99 1.30 -19.18
C THR A 197 -3.92 1.10 -17.67
N LYS A 198 -3.39 2.08 -16.92
CA LYS A 198 -3.40 2.03 -15.46
C LYS A 198 -4.80 1.92 -14.87
N ALA A 199 -5.82 2.46 -15.55
CA ALA A 199 -7.21 2.31 -15.12
C ALA A 199 -7.70 0.85 -15.24
N ASN A 200 -7.34 0.15 -16.34
CA ASN A 200 -7.67 -1.26 -16.51
C ASN A 200 -7.00 -2.13 -15.44
N GLU A 201 -5.72 -1.86 -15.15
CA GLU A 201 -5.00 -2.57 -14.09
C GLU A 201 -5.61 -2.35 -12.71
N LEU A 202 -6.02 -1.11 -12.41
CA LEU A 202 -6.70 -0.79 -11.16
C LEU A 202 -7.99 -1.59 -11.04
N PHE A 203 -8.78 -1.68 -12.12
CA PHE A 203 -10.02 -2.47 -12.13
C PHE A 203 -9.76 -3.96 -11.93
N VAL A 204 -8.77 -4.53 -12.62
CA VAL A 204 -8.35 -5.93 -12.42
C VAL A 204 -7.86 -6.15 -10.98
N GLY A 205 -7.17 -5.18 -10.40
CA GLY A 205 -6.78 -5.18 -8.99
C GLY A 205 -7.97 -5.24 -8.04
N ARG A 206 -9.00 -4.43 -8.28
CA ARG A 206 -10.26 -4.45 -7.50
C ARG A 206 -11.00 -5.77 -7.65
N LEU A 207 -11.02 -6.37 -8.84
CA LEU A 207 -11.57 -7.71 -9.04
C LEU A 207 -10.81 -8.77 -8.25
N ALA A 208 -9.48 -8.70 -8.23
CA ALA A 208 -8.66 -9.61 -7.43
C ALA A 208 -8.88 -9.42 -5.93
N GLN A 209 -9.05 -8.17 -5.47
CA GLN A 209 -9.40 -7.86 -4.07
C GLN A 209 -10.75 -8.49 -3.68
N LEU A 210 -11.77 -8.39 -4.53
CA LEU A 210 -13.06 -9.06 -4.29
C LEU A 210 -12.91 -10.59 -4.29
N GLY A 211 -12.16 -11.12 -5.26
CA GLY A 211 -11.89 -12.56 -5.37
C GLY A 211 -11.25 -13.13 -4.11
N ILE A 212 -10.14 -12.54 -3.64
CA ILE A 212 -9.45 -13.01 -2.43
C ILE A 212 -10.27 -12.79 -1.16
N ALA A 213 -11.01 -11.69 -1.06
CA ALA A 213 -11.84 -11.42 0.11
C ALA A 213 -12.96 -12.46 0.24
N PHE A 214 -13.68 -12.74 -0.84
CA PHE A 214 -14.77 -13.74 -0.82
C PHE A 214 -14.25 -15.16 -0.72
N SER A 215 -13.12 -15.50 -1.32
CA SER A 215 -12.54 -16.84 -1.15
C SER A 215 -12.12 -17.10 0.29
N ILE A 216 -11.53 -16.10 0.97
CA ILE A 216 -11.17 -16.18 2.39
C ILE A 216 -12.42 -16.30 3.26
N ILE A 217 -13.46 -15.48 3.03
CA ILE A 217 -14.72 -15.59 3.78
C ILE A 217 -15.32 -16.99 3.61
N GLY A 218 -15.35 -17.50 2.38
CA GLY A 218 -15.82 -18.85 2.09
C GLY A 218 -14.99 -19.91 2.82
N GLU A 219 -13.67 -19.76 2.88
CA GLU A 219 -12.79 -20.71 3.56
C GLU A 219 -12.96 -20.67 5.09
N ILE A 220 -13.13 -19.49 5.68
CA ILE A 220 -13.47 -19.34 7.12
C ILE A 220 -14.73 -20.12 7.44
N VAL A 221 -15.81 -19.90 6.68
CA VAL A 221 -17.14 -20.47 7.00
C VAL A 221 -17.22 -21.95 6.65
N THR A 222 -16.67 -22.37 5.51
CA THR A 222 -16.89 -23.71 4.95
C THR A 222 -15.73 -24.68 5.19
N GLY A 223 -14.55 -24.17 5.55
CA GLY A 223 -13.33 -24.99 5.64
C GLY A 223 -12.73 -25.40 4.30
N LYS A 224 -13.24 -24.86 3.18
CA LYS A 224 -12.82 -25.22 1.83
C LYS A 224 -12.12 -24.05 1.16
N GLY A 225 -11.00 -24.29 0.49
CA GLY A 225 -10.28 -23.26 -0.24
C GLY A 225 -11.02 -22.72 -1.46
N ALA A 226 -10.44 -21.72 -2.12
CA ALA A 226 -11.00 -21.05 -3.29
C ALA A 226 -11.30 -22.02 -4.45
N LEU A 227 -10.41 -22.98 -4.71
CA LEU A 227 -10.54 -23.92 -5.82
C LEU A 227 -11.65 -24.94 -5.56
N ALA A 228 -11.71 -25.47 -4.33
CA ALA A 228 -12.80 -26.34 -3.90
C ALA A 228 -14.15 -25.62 -3.92
N GLN A 229 -14.20 -24.35 -3.51
CA GLN A 229 -15.41 -23.52 -3.62
C GLN A 229 -15.84 -23.37 -5.08
N LEU A 230 -14.92 -23.06 -6.00
CA LEU A 230 -15.23 -22.95 -7.43
C LEU A 230 -15.80 -24.25 -8.01
N ASN A 231 -15.22 -25.40 -7.66
CA ASN A 231 -15.72 -26.70 -8.10
C ASN A 231 -17.16 -26.96 -7.60
N ILE A 232 -17.46 -26.62 -6.35
CA ILE A 232 -18.79 -26.82 -5.75
C ILE A 232 -19.83 -25.87 -6.36
N GLU A 233 -19.49 -24.59 -6.49
CA GLU A 233 -20.43 -23.56 -6.94
C GLU A 233 -20.69 -23.63 -8.45
N THR A 234 -19.69 -24.01 -9.25
CA THR A 234 -19.87 -24.16 -10.71
C THR A 234 -20.37 -25.53 -11.12
N GLY A 235 -20.19 -26.56 -10.28
CA GLY A 235 -20.46 -27.96 -10.61
C GLY A 235 -19.50 -28.55 -11.65
N VAL A 236 -18.45 -27.84 -12.05
CA VAL A 236 -17.47 -28.29 -13.05
C VAL A 236 -16.40 -29.15 -12.36
N PRO A 237 -16.11 -30.37 -12.84
CA PRO A 237 -15.05 -31.21 -12.30
C PRO A 237 -13.71 -30.49 -12.25
N LEU A 238 -12.87 -30.82 -11.26
CA LEU A 238 -11.60 -30.13 -11.07
C LEU A 238 -10.66 -30.29 -12.28
N SER A 239 -10.69 -31.46 -12.93
CA SER A 239 -9.93 -31.73 -14.17
C SER A 239 -10.24 -30.73 -15.30
N ASP A 240 -11.47 -30.22 -15.34
CA ASP A 240 -11.95 -29.36 -16.42
C ASP A 240 -11.75 -27.88 -16.05
N ILE A 241 -11.73 -27.55 -14.75
CA ILE A 241 -11.51 -26.19 -14.25
C ILE A 241 -10.02 -25.86 -14.12
N GLU A 242 -9.15 -26.86 -13.91
CA GLU A 242 -7.70 -26.70 -13.76
C GLU A 242 -7.05 -25.84 -14.85
N PRO A 243 -7.32 -26.03 -16.16
CA PRO A 243 -6.74 -25.18 -17.20
C PRO A 243 -7.20 -23.72 -17.11
N LEU A 244 -8.49 -23.49 -16.80
CA LEU A 244 -9.07 -22.14 -16.67
C LEU A 244 -8.51 -21.41 -15.44
N VAL A 245 -8.28 -22.16 -14.37
CA VAL A 245 -7.71 -21.69 -13.11
C VAL A 245 -6.23 -21.36 -13.31
N LEU A 246 -5.46 -22.22 -13.96
CA LEU A 246 -4.06 -21.99 -14.27
C LEU A 246 -3.89 -20.76 -15.18
N PHE A 247 -4.78 -20.60 -16.16
CA PHE A 247 -4.84 -19.39 -16.97
C PHE A 247 -5.11 -18.14 -16.12
N ASN A 248 -6.05 -18.19 -15.17
CA ASN A 248 -6.31 -17.09 -14.24
C ASN A 248 -5.09 -16.74 -13.38
N VAL A 249 -4.42 -17.74 -12.82
CA VAL A 249 -3.18 -17.56 -12.04
C VAL A 249 -2.12 -16.85 -12.87
N LEU A 250 -1.89 -17.32 -14.10
CA LEU A 250 -0.92 -16.70 -15.01
C LEU A 250 -1.34 -15.27 -15.38
N PHE A 251 -2.62 -15.06 -15.69
CA PHE A 251 -3.17 -13.74 -16.01
C PHE A 251 -2.93 -12.74 -14.87
N PHE A 252 -3.34 -13.07 -13.65
CA PHE A 252 -3.16 -12.18 -12.50
C PHE A 252 -1.69 -11.94 -12.17
N PHE A 253 -0.85 -12.98 -12.24
CA PHE A 253 0.59 -12.83 -11.99
C PHE A 253 1.24 -11.88 -13.00
N VAL A 254 0.94 -12.06 -14.29
CA VAL A 254 1.49 -11.20 -15.34
C VAL A 254 0.92 -9.78 -15.25
N ALA A 255 -0.39 -9.63 -14.99
CA ALA A 255 -1.02 -8.32 -14.79
C ALA A 255 -0.45 -7.56 -13.58
N ALA A 256 -0.10 -8.28 -12.51
CA ALA A 256 0.48 -7.71 -11.31
C ALA A 256 1.91 -7.20 -11.51
N LEU A 257 2.67 -7.78 -12.45
CA LEU A 257 4.06 -7.41 -12.72
C LEU A 257 4.22 -6.43 -13.89
N ASN A 258 3.33 -6.50 -14.88
CA ASN A 258 3.39 -5.63 -16.03
C ASN A 258 2.80 -4.24 -15.66
N PRO A 259 3.52 -3.12 -15.91
CA PRO A 259 2.98 -1.79 -15.70
C PRO A 259 2.11 -1.33 -16.88
N GLY A 260 1.02 -0.65 -16.56
CA GLY A 260 0.05 -0.15 -17.52
C GLY A 260 0.50 1.18 -18.12
N SER A 261 -0.01 1.45 -19.31
CA SER A 261 0.18 2.74 -19.98
C SER A 261 -0.59 3.86 -19.26
N GLY A 262 -0.11 5.10 -19.43
CA GLY A 262 -0.72 6.30 -18.85
C GLY A 262 0.04 6.88 -17.64
N LYS A 263 -0.31 8.11 -17.28
CA LYS A 263 0.29 8.88 -16.17
C LYS A 263 -0.73 9.16 -15.08
N PHE A 264 -0.24 9.21 -13.86
CA PHE A 264 -1.03 9.68 -12.73
C PHE A 264 -0.94 11.21 -12.68
N VAL A 265 -2.09 11.86 -12.53
CA VAL A 265 -2.21 13.32 -12.41
C VAL A 265 -2.93 13.61 -11.10
N THR A 266 -2.35 14.49 -10.28
CA THR A 266 -2.99 14.92 -9.04
C THR A 266 -4.06 15.96 -9.33
N ASP A 267 -5.02 16.12 -8.41
CA ASP A 267 -6.10 17.10 -8.58
C ASP A 267 -5.62 18.55 -8.50
N GLU A 268 -4.41 18.78 -7.99
CA GLU A 268 -3.77 20.10 -7.95
C GLU A 268 -3.06 20.49 -9.26
N ASP A 269 -2.71 19.51 -10.10
CA ASP A 269 -1.95 19.73 -11.34
C ASP A 269 -2.84 20.09 -12.55
N LYS A 270 -4.12 20.42 -12.33
CA LYS A 270 -5.01 20.91 -13.39
C LYS A 270 -5.01 22.43 -13.41
N ASP A 271 -4.13 23.00 -14.23
CA ASP A 271 -4.23 24.30 -14.89
C ASP A 271 -3.61 24.19 -16.30
#